data_AF-A0A9Q0WS72-F1
#
_entry.id   AF-A0A9Q0WS72-F1
#
_cell.length_a   1.000
_cell.length_b   1.000
_cell.length_c   1.000
_cell.angle_alpha   90.00
_cell.angle_beta   90.00
_cell.angle_gamma   90.00
#
_symmetry.space_group_name_H-M   'P 1'
#
loop_
_entity.id
_entity.type
_entity.pdbx_description
1 polymer ?
#
loop_
_entity_poly.entity_id
_entity_poly.type
_entity_poly.pdbx_seq_one_letter_code
_entity_poly.pdbx_strand_id
1 'polypeptide(L)'
;MLHERCTNDFKTLLAEVITAETVAQKTEDGKTVLDSWSTAKRLLKPDPRYSKMPRKERETLWRRYAEEMLRKQKSQQDKKEDKHTDSKNRSANESGRYQSGSRRTNDRR
;
A
#
# COMPACT_ATOMS: atom_id res chain seq x y z
N MET A 1 19.28 6.02 20.09
CA MET A 1 18.32 6.85 19.33
C MET A 1 16.92 6.68 19.92
N LEU A 2 16.45 7.62 20.75
CA LEU A 2 15.14 7.54 21.43
C LEU A 2 13.97 7.66 20.44
N HIS A 3 14.15 8.48 19.40
CA HIS A 3 13.15 8.71 18.36
C HIS A 3 12.78 7.43 17.60
N GLU A 4 13.77 6.63 17.19
CA GLU A 4 13.53 5.37 16.47
C GLU A 4 12.72 4.38 17.31
N ARG A 5 12.99 4.32 18.63
CA ARG A 5 12.20 3.49 19.56
C ARG A 5 10.76 3.97 19.64
N CYS A 6 10.54 5.27 19.84
CA CYS A 6 9.19 5.84 19.85
C CYS A 6 8.43 5.58 18.54
N THR A 7 9.12 5.67 17.40
CA THR A 7 8.53 5.40 16.08
C THR A 7 8.14 3.93 15.93
N ASN A 8 9.00 3.01 16.36
CA ASN A 8 8.70 1.57 16.30
C ASN A 8 7.55 1.21 17.25
N ASP A 9 7.56 1.72 18.49
CA ASP A 9 6.46 1.53 19.44
C ASP A 9 5.13 2.07 18.90
N PHE A 10 5.16 3.22 18.20
CA PHE A 10 3.97 3.79 17.57
C PHE A 10 3.47 2.94 16.39
N LYS A 11 4.37 2.37 15.59
CA LYS A 11 4.00 1.42 14.52
C LYS A 11 3.39 0.15 15.09
N THR A 12 3.94 -0.37 16.19
CA THR A 12 3.37 -1.52 16.91
C THR A 12 1.98 -1.19 17.43
N LEU A 13 1.80 -0.01 18.05
CA LEU A 13 0.48 0.47 18.48
C LEU A 13 -0.51 0.55 17.30
N LEU A 14 -0.08 1.06 16.15
CA LEU A 14 -0.94 1.10 14.96
C LEU A 14 -1.38 -0.31 14.55
N ALA A 15 -0.48 -1.31 14.58
CA ALA A 15 -0.83 -2.68 14.24
C ALA A 15 -1.75 -3.36 15.28
N GLU A 16 -1.60 -3.02 16.56
CA GLU A 16 -2.46 -3.51 17.64
C GLU A 16 -3.86 -2.89 17.60
N VAL A 17 -3.96 -1.61 17.21
CA VAL A 17 -5.23 -0.88 17.16
C VAL A 17 -5.96 -1.09 15.85
N ILE A 18 -5.24 -1.16 14.72
CA ILE A 18 -5.80 -1.29 13.37
C ILE A 18 -5.83 -2.77 13.00
N THR A 19 -6.63 -3.52 13.74
CA THR A 19 -6.88 -4.96 13.50
C THR A 19 -8.07 -5.15 12.55
N ALA A 20 -8.20 -6.34 11.97
CA ALA A 20 -9.31 -6.67 11.07
C ALA A 20 -10.70 -6.36 11.68
N GLU A 21 -10.85 -6.52 12.99
CA GLU A 21 -12.06 -6.19 13.72
C GLU A 21 -12.38 -4.69 13.68
N THR A 22 -11.43 -3.84 14.07
CA THR A 22 -11.61 -2.37 14.05
C THR A 22 -11.75 -1.80 12.63
N VAL A 23 -11.19 -2.49 11.64
CA VAL A 23 -11.32 -2.14 10.23
C VAL A 23 -12.71 -2.50 9.69
N ALA A 24 -13.27 -3.63 10.14
CA ALA A 24 -14.64 -4.02 9.81
C ALA A 24 -15.68 -3.16 10.55
N GLN A 25 -15.33 -2.64 11.74
CA GLN A 25 -16.19 -1.72 12.47
C GLN A 25 -16.30 -0.37 11.76
N LYS A 26 -17.52 -0.06 11.33
CA LYS A 26 -17.89 1.25 10.81
C LYS A 26 -18.42 2.10 11.95
N THR A 27 -17.95 3.34 12.03
CA THR A 27 -18.54 4.34 12.90
C THR A 27 -19.90 4.78 12.37
N GLU A 28 -20.67 5.49 13.18
CA GLU A 28 -22.00 6.03 12.84
C GLU A 28 -22.01 6.82 11.51
N ASP A 29 -20.88 7.44 11.17
CA ASP A 29 -20.65 8.19 9.92
C ASP A 29 -20.30 7.29 8.71
N GLY A 30 -20.32 5.96 8.87
CA GLY A 30 -19.91 4.98 7.85
C GLY A 30 -18.40 4.84 7.66
N LYS A 31 -17.59 5.66 8.35
CA LYS A 31 -16.11 5.67 8.25
C LYS A 31 -15.47 4.60 9.10
N THR A 32 -14.39 4.00 8.60
CA THR A 32 -13.57 3.02 9.32
C THR A 32 -12.33 3.67 9.94
N VAL A 33 -11.60 2.91 10.76
CA VAL A 33 -10.32 3.34 11.34
C VAL A 33 -9.22 3.63 10.29
N LEU A 34 -9.36 3.06 9.08
CA LEU A 34 -8.46 3.29 7.95
C LEU A 34 -8.83 4.54 7.14
N ASP A 35 -10.12 4.88 7.12
CA ASP A 35 -10.65 5.98 6.31
C ASP A 35 -10.54 7.34 7.03
N SER A 36 -10.62 7.33 8.37
CA SER A 36 -10.63 8.56 9.17
C SER A 36 -9.59 8.59 10.28
N TRP A 37 -8.68 9.57 10.20
CA TRP A 37 -7.72 9.85 11.27
C TRP A 37 -8.40 10.19 12.59
N SER A 38 -9.55 10.88 12.58
CA SER A 38 -10.28 11.21 13.80
C SER A 38 -10.77 9.95 14.53
N THR A 39 -11.22 8.95 13.77
CA THR A 39 -11.62 7.64 14.31
C THR A 39 -10.41 6.88 14.87
N ALA A 40 -9.31 6.81 14.11
CA ALA A 40 -8.07 6.19 14.57
C ALA A 40 -7.50 6.86 15.82
N LYS A 41 -7.47 8.19 15.83
CA LYS A 41 -7.00 9.00 16.95
C LYS A 41 -7.77 8.71 18.23
N ARG A 42 -9.08 8.44 18.17
CA ARG A 42 -9.87 8.09 19.36
C ARG A 42 -9.39 6.79 20.02
N LEU A 43 -8.97 5.82 19.21
CA LEU A 43 -8.42 4.54 19.68
C LEU A 43 -6.96 4.66 20.13
N LEU A 44 -6.18 5.55 19.50
CA LEU A 44 -4.77 5.77 19.83
C LEU A 44 -4.58 6.67 21.06
N LYS A 45 -5.45 7.66 21.29
CA LYS A 45 -5.37 8.63 22.39
C LYS A 45 -5.24 8.02 23.80
N PRO A 46 -5.94 6.93 24.18
CA PRO A 46 -5.78 6.33 25.51
C PRO A 46 -4.41 5.69 25.74
N ASP A 47 -3.64 5.39 24.69
CA ASP A 47 -2.36 4.69 24.84
C ASP A 47 -1.19 5.65 25.16
N PRO A 48 -0.34 5.35 26.15
CA PRO A 48 0.79 6.22 26.51
C PRO A 48 1.85 6.36 25.39
N ARG A 49 1.98 5.38 24.48
CA ARG A 49 2.88 5.42 23.32
C ARG A 49 2.46 6.52 22.33
N TYR A 50 1.16 6.86 22.28
CA TYR A 50 0.66 7.98 21.46
C TYR A 50 1.24 9.32 21.91
N SER A 51 1.33 9.56 23.23
CA SER A 51 1.85 10.81 23.78
C SER A 51 3.35 10.99 23.50
N LYS A 52 4.12 9.89 23.57
CA LYS A 52 5.58 9.89 23.36
C LYS A 52 6.01 10.21 21.92
N MET A 53 5.13 10.02 20.95
CA MET A 53 5.44 10.25 19.54
C MET A 53 5.22 11.72 19.14
N PRO A 54 6.15 12.42 18.46
CA PRO A 54 5.93 13.75 17.92
C PRO A 54 4.63 13.91 17.11
N ARG A 55 3.80 14.91 17.44
CA ARG A 55 2.48 15.15 16.82
C ARG A 55 2.53 15.27 15.29
N LYS A 56 3.60 15.86 14.76
CA LYS A 56 3.83 16.10 13.32
C LYS A 56 3.90 14.79 12.52
N GLU A 57 4.40 13.73 13.14
CA GLU A 57 4.66 12.44 12.49
C GLU A 57 3.52 11.44 12.65
N ARG A 58 2.66 11.62 13.67
CA ARG A 58 1.60 10.65 14.01
C ARG A 58 0.67 10.38 12.83
N GLU A 59 0.20 11.45 12.18
CA GLU A 59 -0.71 11.33 11.04
C GLU A 59 0.00 10.73 9.83
N THR A 60 1.26 11.11 9.57
CA THR A 60 2.06 10.56 8.47
C THR A 60 2.27 9.06 8.60
N LEU A 61 2.62 8.59 9.81
CA LEU A 61 2.81 7.17 10.11
C LEU A 61 1.49 6.40 9.98
N TRP A 62 0.40 6.95 10.50
CA TRP A 62 -0.93 6.35 10.34
C TRP A 62 -1.34 6.28 8.86
N ARG A 63 -1.19 7.36 8.10
CA ARG A 63 -1.58 7.41 6.68
C ARG A 63 -0.85 6.35 5.87
N ARG A 64 0.47 6.23 6.05
CA ARG A 64 1.28 5.19 5.39
C ARG A 64 0.80 3.78 5.77
N TYR A 65 0.50 3.54 7.04
CA TYR A 65 0.00 2.25 7.50
C TYR A 65 -1.39 1.95 6.92
N ALA A 66 -2.28 2.94 6.91
CA ALA A 66 -3.63 2.79 6.39
C ALA A 66 -3.64 2.50 4.89
N GLU A 67 -2.84 3.23 4.11
CA GLU A 67 -2.62 2.98 2.67
C GLU A 67 -2.05 1.58 2.40
N GLU A 68 -1.13 1.10 3.25
CA GLU A 68 -0.60 -0.26 3.14
C GLU A 68 -1.69 -1.32 3.40
N MET A 69 -2.52 -1.12 4.43
CA MET A 69 -3.63 -2.04 4.74
C MET A 69 -4.70 -2.03 3.64
N LEU A 70 -5.07 -0.86 3.13
CA LEU A 70 -6.00 -0.74 1.99
C LEU A 70 -5.47 -1.44 0.74
N ARG A 71 -4.17 -1.29 0.44
CA ARG A 71 -3.52 -2.03 -0.65
C ARG A 71 -3.57 -3.53 -0.41
N LYS A 72 -3.27 -4.00 0.80
CA LYS A 72 -3.34 -5.44 1.13
C LYS A 72 -4.75 -5.99 1.01
N GLN A 73 -5.77 -5.26 1.45
CA GLN A 73 -7.17 -5.67 1.27
C GLN A 73 -7.55 -5.78 -0.20
N LYS A 74 -7.18 -4.78 -1.02
CA LYS A 74 -7.48 -4.79 -2.44
C LYS A 74 -6.71 -5.88 -3.20
N SER A 75 -5.44 -6.10 -2.88
CA SER A 75 -4.66 -7.20 -3.48
C SER A 75 -5.11 -8.60 -3.03
N GLN A 76 -5.68 -8.76 -1.83
CA GLN A 76 -6.29 -10.04 -1.42
C GLN A 76 -7.61 -10.30 -2.16
N GLN A 77 -8.35 -9.25 -2.50
CA GLN A 77 -9.54 -9.35 -3.35
C GLN A 77 -9.17 -9.70 -4.80
N ASP A 78 -8.11 -9.10 -5.33
CA ASP A 78 -7.60 -9.33 -6.70
C ASP A 78 -7.01 -10.75 -6.90
N LYS A 79 -6.37 -11.31 -5.86
CA LYS A 79 -5.84 -12.69 -5.88
C LYS A 79 -6.88 -13.79 -5.99
N LYS A 80 -8.19 -13.49 -5.84
CA LYS A 80 -9.25 -14.45 -6.11
C LYS A 80 -9.71 -14.46 -7.57
N GLU A 81 -9.32 -13.47 -8.38
CA GLU A 81 -9.66 -13.41 -9.81
C GLU A 81 -8.53 -13.93 -10.70
N ASP A 82 -7.28 -13.98 -10.22
CA ASP A 82 -6.09 -14.34 -11.01
C ASP A 82 -5.72 -15.85 -10.96
N LYS A 83 -6.73 -16.72 -10.94
CA LYS A 83 -6.53 -18.18 -11.07
C LYS A 83 -7.32 -18.80 -12.23
N HIS A 84 -7.50 -18.03 -13.30
CA HIS A 84 -7.81 -18.57 -14.62
C HIS A 84 -7.21 -17.65 -15.68
N THR A 85 -6.45 -18.25 -16.61
CA THR A 85 -5.87 -17.65 -17.83
C THR A 85 -4.61 -16.77 -17.69
N ASP A 86 -3.47 -17.39 -17.42
CA ASP A 86 -2.28 -17.11 -18.25
C ASP A 86 -1.64 -18.43 -18.67
N SER A 87 -2.34 -19.12 -19.58
CA SER A 87 -1.67 -20.02 -20.49
C SER A 87 -1.07 -19.17 -21.60
N LYS A 88 0.27 -19.15 -21.65
CA LYS A 88 1.08 -19.02 -22.86
C LYS A 88 1.45 -17.60 -23.28
N ASN A 89 2.55 -17.10 -22.73
CA ASN A 89 3.64 -16.65 -23.60
C ASN A 89 5.04 -16.81 -22.98
N ARG A 90 5.59 -18.02 -23.08
CA ARG A 90 7.05 -18.22 -23.03
C ARG A 90 7.61 -17.88 -24.40
N SER A 91 8.08 -16.65 -24.58
CA SER A 91 8.97 -16.34 -25.70
C SER A 91 10.41 -16.30 -25.17
N ALA A 92 10.95 -17.50 -25.00
CA ALA A 92 12.37 -17.75 -25.12
C ALA A 92 12.59 -18.24 -26.56
N ASN A 93 13.16 -17.41 -27.43
CA ASN A 93 14.15 -17.90 -28.39
C ASN A 93 14.98 -16.75 -28.95
N GLU A 94 16.27 -16.93 -28.74
CA GLU A 94 17.40 -16.37 -29.45
C GLU A 94 17.33 -16.53 -30.99
N SER A 95 18.24 -15.79 -31.65
CA SER A 95 18.96 -16.16 -32.87
C SER A 95 18.49 -15.63 -34.25
N GLY A 96 19.49 -15.11 -34.98
CA GLY A 96 19.48 -14.77 -36.41
C GLY A 96 19.39 -13.25 -36.64
N ARG A 97 20.46 -12.47 -36.78
CA ARG A 97 21.53 -12.50 -37.80
C ARG A 97 20.95 -12.63 -39.22
N TYR A 98 21.44 -11.75 -40.11
CA TYR A 98 21.14 -11.64 -41.56
C TYR A 98 19.78 -10.97 -41.87
N GLN A 99 19.60 -10.11 -42.86
CA GLN A 99 20.46 -9.61 -43.92
C GLN A 99 19.74 -8.42 -44.60
N SER A 100 20.55 -7.48 -45.08
CA SER A 100 20.42 -6.86 -46.40
C SER A 100 19.23 -5.94 -46.70
N GLY A 101 19.57 -4.72 -47.11
CA GLY A 101 18.64 -3.62 -47.30
C GLY A 101 17.85 -3.66 -48.61
N SER A 102 16.99 -2.66 -48.79
CA SER A 102 16.58 -2.19 -50.12
C SER A 102 15.90 -0.82 -50.01
N ARG A 103 16.60 0.19 -50.54
CA ARG A 103 16.11 1.26 -51.43
C ARG A 103 14.90 2.12 -51.02
N ARG A 104 15.19 3.44 -51.00
CA ARG A 104 14.46 4.56 -51.68
C ARG A 104 13.09 4.93 -51.05
N THR A 105 12.58 6.16 -51.00
CA THR A 105 12.87 7.53 -51.49
C THR A 105 11.77 8.44 -50.91
N ASN A 106 12.10 9.68 -50.54
CA ASN A 106 11.34 10.96 -50.67
C ASN A 106 11.74 11.90 -49.53
N ASP A 107 12.43 12.99 -49.82
CA ASP A 107 11.87 14.31 -50.19
C ASP A 107 11.08 14.96 -49.05
N ARG A 108 11.72 15.92 -48.39
CA ARG A 108 11.19 17.27 -48.19
C ARG A 108 12.22 18.18 -47.50
N ARG A 109 12.53 19.25 -48.22
CA ARG A 109 13.01 20.57 -47.77
C ARG A 109 14.51 20.84 -47.89
#